data_AF-A0A533RQN4-F1
#
_entry.id   AF-A0A533RQN4-F1
#
_cell.length_a   1.000
_cell.length_b   1.000
_cell.length_c   1.000
_cell.angle_alpha   90.00
_cell.angle_beta   90.00
_cell.angle_gamma   90.00
#
_symmetry.space_group_name_H-M   'P 1'
#
loop_
_entity.id
_entity.type
_entity.pdbx_description
1 polymer ?
#
loop_
_entity_poly.entity_id
_entity_poly.type
_entity_poly.pdbx_seq_one_letter_code
_entity_poly.pdbx_strand_id
1 'polypeptide(L)'
;MDYDIDPGLPAAIGRVVDSSRSASALLMTSLLAEGIIGCIRPHIPTTARLEIMPVPSRYFGGNIMAAGLLTVEDFAAAWTERTGVTGATKENRTDLVLLPAAAFDARGWDLTGRSYQELADITGTKVMIC
;
A
#
# COMPACT_ATOMS: atom_id res chain seq x y z
N MET A 1 11.73 -3.41 -24.86
CA MET A 1 11.63 -3.88 -23.46
C MET A 1 10.18 -3.69 -23.09
N ASP A 2 9.38 -4.73 -23.32
CA ASP A 2 7.98 -4.76 -22.90
C ASP A 2 7.97 -4.79 -21.38
N TYR A 3 7.63 -3.65 -20.79
CA TYR A 3 7.34 -3.60 -19.37
C TYR A 3 6.01 -4.31 -19.17
N ASP A 4 6.00 -5.33 -18.32
CA ASP A 4 4.82 -6.06 -17.83
C ASP A 4 3.99 -5.18 -16.86
N ILE A 5 3.89 -3.88 -17.18
CA ILE A 5 3.12 -2.90 -16.42
C ILE A 5 1.72 -2.96 -16.97
N ASP A 6 0.78 -3.41 -16.14
CA ASP A 6 -0.64 -3.34 -16.46
C ASP A 6 -1.01 -1.86 -16.76
N PRO A 7 -1.37 -1.51 -18.01
CA PRO A 7 -1.73 -0.15 -18.36
C PRO A 7 -3.01 0.33 -17.64
N GLY A 8 -3.79 -0.60 -17.07
CA GLY A 8 -4.96 -0.32 -16.25
C GLY A 8 -4.65 0.05 -14.80
N LEU A 9 -3.45 -0.23 -14.29
CA LEU A 9 -3.07 -0.01 -12.90
C LEU A 9 -3.28 1.44 -12.41
N PRO A 10 -2.92 2.50 -13.17
CA PRO A 10 -3.15 3.87 -12.73
C PRO A 10 -4.64 4.17 -12.54
N ALA A 11 -5.47 3.72 -13.47
CA ALA A 11 -6.92 3.90 -13.42
C ALA A 11 -7.56 3.07 -12.29
N ALA A 12 -7.03 1.89 -11.99
CA ALA A 12 -7.47 1.06 -10.87
C ALA A 12 -7.19 1.76 -9.53
N ILE A 13 -5.95 2.23 -9.32
CA ILE A 13 -5.58 2.98 -8.10
C ILE A 13 -6.47 4.22 -7.95
N GLY A 14 -6.58 5.04 -9.00
CA GLY A 14 -7.41 6.25 -8.97
C GLY A 14 -8.86 5.98 -8.61
N ARG A 15 -9.46 4.94 -9.21
CA ARG A 15 -10.82 4.50 -8.90
C ARG A 15 -10.99 4.11 -7.44
N VAL A 16 -10.05 3.34 -6.89
CA VAL A 16 -10.11 2.91 -5.49
C VAL A 16 -10.00 4.12 -4.56
N VAL A 17 -9.04 5.02 -4.78
CA VAL A 17 -8.88 6.27 -4.00
C VAL A 17 -10.15 7.12 -4.05
N ASP A 18 -10.67 7.42 -5.24
CA ASP A 18 -11.80 8.33 -5.37
C ASP A 18 -13.10 7.71 -4.81
N SER A 19 -13.28 6.39 -4.98
CA SER A 19 -14.42 5.66 -4.39
C SER A 19 -14.42 5.66 -2.86
N SER A 20 -13.25 5.82 -2.24
CA SER A 20 -13.11 5.87 -0.79
C SER A 20 -13.57 7.20 -0.19
N ARG A 21 -13.63 8.27 -1.03
CA ARG A 21 -13.87 9.66 -0.63
C ARG A 21 -12.83 10.20 0.37
N SER A 22 -11.62 9.64 0.37
CA SER A 22 -10.53 10.07 1.24
C SER A 22 -9.78 11.25 0.61
N ALA A 23 -9.40 12.24 1.42
CA ALA A 23 -8.65 13.41 0.94
C ALA A 23 -7.14 13.12 0.81
N SER A 24 -6.62 12.17 1.58
CA SER A 24 -5.26 11.68 1.51
C SER A 24 -5.21 10.15 1.48
N ALA A 25 -4.32 9.60 0.65
CA ALA A 25 -4.09 8.17 0.50
C ALA A 25 -2.60 7.85 0.54
N LEU A 26 -2.25 6.72 1.15
CA LEU A 26 -0.92 6.14 1.18
C LEU A 26 -0.93 4.80 0.45
N LEU A 27 -0.24 4.72 -0.68
CA LEU A 27 0.02 3.45 -1.36
C LEU A 27 1.29 2.81 -0.80
N MET A 28 1.11 1.73 -0.05
CA MET A 28 2.20 0.89 0.40
C MET A 28 2.53 -0.08 -0.72
N THR A 29 3.79 -0.20 -1.09
CA THR A 29 4.22 -1.05 -2.21
C THR A 29 5.53 -1.73 -1.88
N SER A 30 5.97 -2.71 -2.67
CA SER A 30 7.27 -3.32 -2.44
C SER A 30 8.42 -2.44 -2.95
N LEU A 31 9.62 -2.69 -2.45
CA LEU A 31 10.83 -1.98 -2.90
C LEU A 31 11.04 -2.06 -4.43
N LEU A 32 10.77 -3.22 -5.05
CA LEU A 32 10.88 -3.35 -6.52
C LEU A 32 9.84 -2.53 -7.27
N ALA A 33 8.65 -2.38 -6.70
CA ALA A 33 7.56 -1.67 -7.33
C ALA A 33 7.68 -0.15 -7.15
N GLU A 34 8.51 0.35 -6.24
CA GLU A 34 8.66 1.79 -5.98
C GLU A 34 8.96 2.58 -7.26
N GLY A 35 9.96 2.16 -8.04
CA GLY A 35 10.34 2.85 -9.29
C GLY A 35 9.23 2.84 -10.33
N ILE A 36 8.52 1.71 -10.47
CA ILE A 36 7.41 1.56 -11.41
C ILE A 36 6.22 2.44 -10.97
N ILE A 37 5.84 2.37 -9.69
CA ILE A 37 4.77 3.18 -9.11
C ILE A 37 5.10 4.67 -9.23
N GLY A 38 6.36 5.06 -9.03
CA GLY A 38 6.85 6.41 -9.24
C GLY A 38 6.66 6.90 -10.69
N CYS A 39 6.96 6.06 -11.68
CA CYS A 39 6.76 6.37 -13.10
C CYS A 39 5.28 6.53 -13.47
N ILE A 40 4.38 5.73 -12.89
CA ILE A 40 2.95 5.80 -13.21
C ILE A 40 2.19 6.82 -12.37
N ARG A 41 2.75 7.30 -11.25
CA ARG A 41 2.11 8.26 -10.35
C ARG A 41 1.50 9.47 -11.07
N PRO A 42 2.15 10.12 -12.05
CA PRO A 42 1.57 11.26 -12.76
C PRO A 42 0.32 10.91 -13.59
N HIS A 43 0.12 9.63 -13.88
CA HIS A 43 -0.99 9.10 -14.68
C HIS A 43 -2.13 8.55 -13.83
N ILE A 44 -2.03 8.56 -12.50
CA ILE A 44 -3.09 8.12 -11.60
C ILE A 44 -4.15 9.23 -11.54
N PRO A 45 -5.37 9.01 -12.09
CA PRO A 45 -6.41 10.01 -12.06
C PRO A 45 -7.04 10.03 -10.65
N THR A 46 -6.65 10.99 -9.82
CA THR A 46 -7.27 11.25 -8.52
C THR A 46 -7.09 12.71 -8.12
N THR A 47 -8.06 13.23 -7.37
CA THR A 47 -7.97 14.55 -6.74
C THR A 47 -7.40 14.50 -5.32
N ALA A 48 -7.22 13.30 -4.75
CA ALA A 48 -6.68 13.13 -3.41
C ALA A 48 -5.15 13.28 -3.40
N ARG A 49 -4.60 13.66 -2.26
CA ARG A 49 -3.15 13.62 -2.04
C ARG A 49 -2.71 12.16 -1.94
N LEU A 50 -2.04 11.65 -2.97
CA LEU A 50 -1.47 10.30 -2.98
C LEU A 50 0.02 10.33 -2.65
N GLU A 51 0.41 9.59 -1.62
CA GLU A 51 1.79 9.32 -1.23
C GLU A 51 2.11 7.84 -1.45
N ILE A 52 3.38 7.53 -1.76
CA ILE A 52 3.85 6.17 -2.00
C ILE A 52 4.89 5.85 -0.94
N MET A 53 4.76 4.69 -0.31
CA MET A 53 5.72 4.21 0.69
C MET A 53 6.20 2.81 0.30
N PRO A 54 7.49 2.64 -0.05
CA PRO A 54 8.06 1.33 -0.20
C PRO A 54 8.14 0.60 1.15
N VAL A 55 7.82 -0.69 1.14
CA VAL A 55 7.78 -1.58 2.30
C VAL A 55 8.81 -2.69 2.10
N PRO A 56 9.79 -2.81 3.00
CA PRO A 56 10.71 -3.95 2.97
C PRO A 56 9.99 -5.22 3.45
N SER A 57 10.22 -6.35 2.77
CA SER A 57 9.78 -7.66 3.29
C SER A 57 10.69 -8.04 4.46
N ARG A 58 10.18 -8.03 5.68
CA ARG A 58 10.88 -8.52 6.87
C ARG A 58 10.63 -10.02 7.05
N TYR A 59 9.46 -10.52 6.64
CA TYR A 59 9.12 -11.94 6.70
C TYR A 59 10.13 -12.85 5.97
N PHE A 60 10.58 -12.46 4.77
CA PHE A 60 11.64 -13.17 4.03
C PHE A 60 13.05 -12.61 4.29
N GLY A 61 13.25 -11.94 5.43
CA GLY A 61 14.55 -11.42 5.86
C GLY A 61 15.14 -10.33 4.95
N GLY A 62 14.32 -9.62 4.18
CA GLY A 62 14.75 -8.54 3.27
C GLY A 62 15.20 -8.98 1.89
N ASN A 63 15.37 -10.29 1.65
CA ASN A 63 15.99 -10.80 0.43
C ASN A 63 15.03 -10.92 -0.75
N ILE A 64 13.72 -10.88 -0.51
CA ILE A 64 12.71 -10.91 -1.57
C ILE A 64 11.88 -9.64 -1.53
N MET A 65 11.86 -8.92 -2.64
CA MET A 65 11.38 -7.53 -2.71
C MET A 65 10.11 -7.39 -3.57
N ALA A 66 9.42 -8.50 -3.85
CA ALA A 66 8.18 -8.53 -4.64
C ALA A 66 6.95 -8.31 -3.76
N ALA A 67 5.97 -7.54 -4.25
CA ALA A 67 4.75 -7.20 -3.53
C ALA A 67 3.94 -8.42 -3.09
N GLY A 68 3.98 -9.51 -3.86
CA GLY A 68 3.24 -10.73 -3.53
C GLY A 68 3.74 -11.50 -2.31
N LEU A 69 4.84 -11.07 -1.71
CA LEU A 69 5.43 -11.70 -0.52
C LEU A 69 5.46 -10.75 0.69
N LEU A 70 4.80 -9.60 0.61
CA LEU A 70 4.62 -8.72 1.76
C LEU A 70 3.47 -9.25 2.62
N THR A 71 3.70 -9.25 3.93
CA THR A 71 2.72 -9.70 4.94
C THR A 71 2.08 -8.50 5.64
N VAL A 72 0.96 -8.73 6.32
CA VAL A 72 0.32 -7.73 7.20
C VAL A 72 1.32 -7.17 8.22
N GLU A 73 2.23 -8.02 8.72
CA GLU A 73 3.27 -7.61 9.67
C GLU A 73 4.32 -6.68 9.04
N ASP A 74 4.74 -6.95 7.80
CA ASP A 74 5.64 -6.06 7.05
C ASP A 74 5.01 -4.67 6.89
N PHE A 75 3.72 -4.62 6.53
CA PHE A 75 3.00 -3.37 6.38
C PHE A 75 2.84 -2.63 7.72
N ALA A 76 2.48 -3.34 8.78
CA ALA A 76 2.33 -2.77 10.12
C ALA A 76 3.65 -2.20 10.67
N ALA A 77 4.77 -2.88 10.43
CA ALA A 77 6.09 -2.41 10.81
C ALA A 77 6.45 -1.11 10.08
N ALA A 78 6.29 -1.07 8.76
CA ALA A 78 6.58 0.13 7.96
C ALA A 78 5.67 1.31 8.34
N TRP A 79 4.40 1.04 8.63
CA TRP A 79 3.48 2.06 9.15
C TRP A 79 3.98 2.64 10.49
N THR A 80 4.32 1.77 11.43
CA THR A 80 4.78 2.17 12.76
C THR A 80 6.08 2.97 12.71
N GLU A 81 7.02 2.58 11.83
CA GLU A 81 8.25 3.34 11.58
C GLU A 81 7.96 4.74 11.04
N ARG A 82 6.98 4.87 10.14
CA ARG A 82 6.57 6.16 9.56
C ARG A 82 5.89 7.08 10.59
N THR A 83 4.97 6.55 11.39
CA THR A 83 4.17 7.35 12.32
C THR A 83 4.84 7.54 13.69
N GLY A 84 5.90 6.77 13.98
CA GLY A 84 6.45 6.64 15.32
C GLY A 84 5.54 5.81 16.25
N VAL A 85 6.05 5.51 17.46
CA VAL A 85 5.36 4.71 18.50
C VAL A 85 4.09 5.42 19.01
N THR A 86 3.94 6.72 18.78
CA THR A 86 2.86 7.55 19.32
C THR A 86 2.19 8.40 18.24
N GLY A 87 1.34 7.78 17.41
CA GLY A 87 0.22 8.43 16.71
C GLY A 87 0.58 9.47 15.64
N ALA A 88 -0.15 9.41 14.52
CA ALA A 88 -0.07 10.37 13.43
C ALA A 88 -0.02 11.84 13.92
N THR A 89 1.11 12.52 13.67
CA THR A 89 1.15 13.99 13.81
C THR A 89 0.12 14.60 12.86
N LYS A 90 -0.50 15.71 13.25
CA LYS A 90 -1.61 16.35 12.53
C LYS A 90 -1.29 16.68 11.06
N GLU A 91 0.00 16.74 10.71
CA GLU A 91 0.53 17.02 9.37
C GLU A 91 0.68 15.77 8.48
N ASN A 92 0.62 14.56 9.06
CA ASN A 92 0.74 13.25 8.38
C ASN A 92 -0.55 12.42 8.42
N ARG A 93 -1.70 13.09 8.53
CA ARG A 93 -3.00 12.40 8.54
C ARG A 93 -3.24 11.71 7.19
N THR A 94 -3.12 10.39 7.20
CA THR A 94 -3.48 9.51 6.09
C THR A 94 -4.91 9.02 6.35
N ASP A 95 -5.83 9.27 5.42
CA ASP A 95 -7.23 8.85 5.56
C ASP A 95 -7.50 7.48 4.91
N LEU A 96 -6.59 7.01 4.05
CA LEU A 96 -6.66 5.72 3.37
C LEU A 96 -5.27 5.11 3.21
N VAL A 97 -5.13 3.84 3.56
CA VAL A 97 -3.98 3.01 3.19
C VAL A 97 -4.40 2.07 2.06
N LEU A 98 -3.59 2.02 1.01
CA LEU A 98 -3.73 1.13 -0.14
C LEU A 98 -2.63 0.09 -0.12
N LEU A 99 -3.04 -1.16 -0.31
CA LEU A 99 -2.14 -2.31 -0.37
C LEU A 99 -2.26 -2.99 -1.74
N PRO A 100 -1.17 -3.59 -2.26
CA PRO A 100 -1.19 -4.25 -3.54
C PRO A 100 -1.97 -5.57 -3.45
N ALA A 101 -2.89 -5.81 -4.39
CA ALA A 101 -3.65 -7.06 -4.46
C ALA A 101 -2.76 -8.30 -4.52
N ALA A 102 -1.58 -8.19 -5.11
CA ALA A 102 -0.61 -9.27 -5.19
C ALA A 102 -0.23 -9.86 -3.81
N ALA A 103 -0.26 -9.06 -2.73
CA ALA A 103 0.12 -9.50 -1.38
C ALA A 103 -0.93 -10.39 -0.69
N PHE A 104 -2.13 -10.51 -1.27
CA PHE A 104 -3.27 -11.17 -0.65
C PHE A 104 -3.92 -12.17 -1.61
N ASP A 105 -4.55 -13.20 -1.04
CA ASP A 105 -5.43 -14.09 -1.78
C ASP A 105 -6.77 -13.40 -2.13
N ALA A 106 -7.64 -14.11 -2.86
CA ALA A 106 -8.96 -13.61 -3.24
C ALA A 106 -9.90 -13.31 -2.04
N ARG A 107 -9.55 -13.78 -0.84
CA ARG A 107 -10.28 -13.53 0.41
C ARG A 107 -9.69 -12.34 1.18
N GLY A 108 -8.54 -11.80 0.75
CA GLY A 108 -7.83 -10.73 1.44
C GLY A 108 -6.86 -11.22 2.53
N TRP A 109 -6.40 -12.47 2.45
CA TRP A 109 -5.53 -13.09 3.43
C TRP A 109 -4.10 -13.12 2.90
N ASP A 110 -3.12 -12.76 3.73
CA ASP A 110 -1.72 -12.85 3.36
C ASP A 110 -1.20 -14.30 3.48
N LEU A 111 0.06 -14.50 3.14
CA LEU A 111 0.73 -15.81 3.19
C LEU A 111 0.83 -16.42 4.61
N THR A 112 0.63 -15.62 5.65
CA THR A 112 0.64 -16.05 7.06
C THR A 112 -0.77 -16.37 7.58
N GLY A 113 -1.80 -16.19 6.74
CA GLY A 113 -3.19 -16.40 7.10
C GLY A 113 -3.81 -15.21 7.84
N ARG A 114 -3.22 -14.01 7.73
CA ARG A 114 -3.73 -12.78 8.34
C ARG A 114 -4.53 -11.96 7.36
N SER A 115 -5.61 -11.34 7.83
CA SER A 115 -6.47 -10.50 7.00
C SER A 115 -5.87 -9.11 6.85
N TYR A 116 -5.91 -8.52 5.65
CA TYR A 116 -5.54 -7.12 5.45
C TYR A 116 -6.32 -6.15 6.36
N GLN A 117 -7.52 -6.55 6.81
CA GLN A 117 -8.35 -5.76 7.71
C GLN A 117 -7.71 -5.57 9.09
N GLU A 118 -6.86 -6.50 9.53
CA GLU A 118 -6.10 -6.33 10.78
C GLU A 118 -5.20 -5.10 10.73
N LEU A 119 -4.73 -4.70 9.53
CA LEU A 119 -3.98 -3.47 9.36
C LEU A 119 -4.85 -2.23 9.62
N ALA A 120 -6.16 -2.28 9.33
CA ALA A 120 -7.05 -1.16 9.63
C ALA A 120 -7.17 -0.94 11.14
N ASP A 121 -7.24 -2.03 11.90
CA ASP A 121 -7.27 -1.98 13.36
C ASP A 121 -5.96 -1.45 13.95
N ILE A 122 -4.81 -1.87 13.39
CA ILE A 122 -3.48 -1.41 13.82
C ILE A 122 -3.25 0.08 13.50
N THR A 123 -3.62 0.49 12.29
CA THR A 123 -3.36 1.85 11.79
C THR A 123 -4.41 2.87 12.24
N GLY A 124 -5.58 2.40 12.71
CA GLY A 124 -6.75 3.24 12.96
C GLY A 124 -7.25 3.95 11.69
N THR A 125 -6.85 3.48 10.51
CA THR A 125 -7.07 4.11 9.21
C THR A 125 -7.80 3.13 8.30
N LYS A 126 -8.59 3.64 7.36
CA LYS A 126 -9.25 2.79 6.36
C LYS A 126 -8.17 2.11 5.50
N VAL A 127 -8.28 0.80 5.31
CA VAL A 127 -7.38 0.02 4.44
C VAL A 127 -8.16 -0.58 3.28
N MET A 128 -7.60 -0.52 2.08
CA MET A 128 -8.16 -1.14 0.88
C MET A 128 -7.06 -1.78 0.02
N ILE A 129 -7.47 -2.72 -0.82
CA ILE A 129 -6.60 -3.40 -1.78
C ILE A 129 -6.81 -2.79 -3.18
N CYS A 130 -5.73 -2.61 -3.94
CA CYS A 130 -5.75 -2.13 -5.32
C CYS A 130 -4.92 -3.00 -6.27
#